data_AF-A0AAE9QZN2-F1
#
_entry.id   AF-A0AAE9QZN2-F1
#
_cell.length_a   1.000
_cell.length_b   1.000
_cell.length_c   1.000
_cell.angle_alpha   90.00
_cell.angle_beta   90.00
_cell.angle_gamma   90.00
#
_symmetry.space_group_name_H-M   'P 1'
#
loop_
_entity.id
_entity.type
_entity.pdbx_description
1 polymer ?
#
loop_
_entity_poly.entity_id
_entity_poly.type
_entity_poly.pdbx_seq_one_letter_code
_entity_poly.pdbx_strand_id
1 'polypeptide(L)'
;MSIYNLAMKTNALELLRLNIDLEMQELANGEHKLTKKFLDEGYRKEIEFQAGLLGLSVASQASVKSLADAVINANFKGAKWSDNIWDRQDKLRSIISQSVQSAILKGKNGLTIARDIRREFDVSASYAKRLAITEHARVQMEVGRLSMAENGFTMFDIIPEPKACDICKDIAKHGPYHLDKWRTGENSPPFHPYCRCAVVGVDEEHGSNHESLDKLNKTEYNQSMKESSTYARNVLSAVSLIEPRITSQLKHITK
;
A
#
# COMPACT_ATOMS: atom_id res chain seq x y z
N MET A 1 -18.37 -47.69 -16.92
CA MET A 1 -18.75 -46.87 -15.74
C MET A 1 -17.59 -46.07 -15.12
N SER A 2 -16.33 -46.52 -15.19
CA SER A 2 -15.16 -45.77 -14.64
C SER A 2 -14.89 -44.42 -15.32
N ILE A 3 -14.98 -44.34 -16.65
CA ILE A 3 -14.69 -43.12 -17.43
C ILE A 3 -15.70 -41.99 -17.16
N TYR A 4 -16.99 -42.32 -17.00
CA TYR A 4 -18.06 -41.34 -16.75
C TYR A 4 -17.91 -40.66 -15.37
N ASN A 5 -17.49 -41.43 -14.36
CA ASN A 5 -17.19 -40.90 -13.03
C ASN A 5 -15.93 -40.02 -13.03
N LEU A 6 -14.94 -40.33 -13.87
CA LEU A 6 -13.76 -39.49 -14.03
C LEU A 6 -14.11 -38.14 -14.67
N ALA A 7 -14.88 -38.17 -15.77
CA ALA A 7 -15.31 -36.97 -16.50
C ALA A 7 -16.18 -36.03 -15.66
N MET A 8 -17.08 -36.57 -14.82
CA MET A 8 -17.86 -35.75 -13.88
C MET A 8 -16.97 -35.10 -12.80
N LYS A 9 -15.99 -35.83 -12.27
CA LYS A 9 -15.05 -35.29 -11.27
C LYS A 9 -14.12 -34.23 -11.85
N THR A 10 -13.67 -34.39 -13.10
CA THR A 10 -12.85 -33.37 -13.78
C THR A 10 -13.65 -32.11 -14.05
N ASN A 11 -14.90 -32.22 -14.52
CA ASN A 11 -15.76 -31.04 -14.74
C ASN A 11 -16.07 -30.30 -13.44
N ALA A 12 -16.37 -31.02 -12.35
CA ALA A 12 -16.61 -30.40 -11.04
C ALA A 12 -15.35 -29.69 -10.50
N LEU A 13 -14.17 -30.27 -10.74
CA LEU A 13 -12.88 -29.68 -10.37
C LEU A 13 -12.58 -28.42 -11.18
N GLU A 14 -12.80 -28.46 -12.50
CA GLU A 14 -12.62 -27.30 -13.37
C GLU A 14 -13.55 -26.16 -12.99
N LEU A 15 -14.82 -26.46 -12.70
CA LEU A 15 -15.78 -25.47 -12.22
C LEU A 15 -15.32 -24.80 -10.92
N LEU A 16 -14.81 -25.59 -9.95
CA LEU A 16 -14.27 -25.04 -8.71
C LEU A 16 -13.08 -24.11 -8.98
N ARG A 17 -12.16 -24.52 -9.86
CA ARG A 17 -11.00 -23.71 -10.20
C ARG A 17 -11.41 -22.37 -10.80
N LEU A 18 -12.36 -22.38 -11.73
CA LEU A 18 -12.90 -21.17 -12.34
C LEU A 18 -13.57 -20.25 -11.32
N ASN A 19 -14.35 -20.81 -10.38
CA ASN A 19 -14.98 -20.02 -9.31
C ASN A 19 -13.94 -19.37 -8.38
N ILE A 20 -12.89 -20.09 -7.99
CA ILE A 20 -11.81 -19.54 -7.17
C ILE A 20 -11.08 -18.44 -7.94
N ASP A 21 -10.75 -18.68 -9.21
CA ASP A 21 -10.07 -17.69 -10.04
C ASP A 21 -10.89 -16.40 -10.20
N LEU A 22 -12.22 -16.51 -10.32
CA LEU A 22 -13.14 -15.37 -10.38
C LEU A 22 -13.14 -14.57 -9.08
N GLU A 23 -13.31 -15.23 -7.92
CA GLU A 23 -13.31 -14.57 -6.61
C GLU A 23 -11.96 -13.88 -6.33
N MET A 24 -10.85 -14.47 -6.79
CA MET A 24 -9.53 -13.87 -6.68
C MET A 24 -9.35 -12.64 -7.58
N GLN A 25 -9.95 -12.63 -8.78
CA GLN A 25 -9.97 -11.44 -9.63
C GLN A 25 -10.80 -10.32 -9.01
N GLU A 26 -11.94 -10.65 -8.41
CA GLU A 26 -12.76 -9.67 -7.68
C GLU A 26 -11.98 -9.06 -6.51
N LEU A 27 -11.28 -9.88 -5.73
CA LEU A 27 -10.40 -9.41 -4.65
C LEU A 27 -9.32 -8.47 -5.17
N ALA A 28 -8.59 -8.86 -6.22
CA ALA A 28 -7.51 -8.08 -6.80
C ALA A 28 -8.01 -6.71 -7.30
N ASN A 29 -9.15 -6.69 -7.99
CA ASN A 29 -9.77 -5.46 -8.47
C ASN A 29 -10.25 -4.57 -7.30
N GLY A 30 -10.84 -5.18 -6.26
CA GLY A 30 -11.24 -4.48 -5.04
C GLY A 30 -10.05 -3.81 -4.36
N GLU A 31 -8.95 -4.54 -4.18
CA GLU A 31 -7.72 -4.02 -3.60
C GLU A 31 -7.10 -2.89 -4.42
N HIS A 32 -7.04 -3.06 -5.75
CA HIS A 32 -6.55 -2.03 -6.65
C HIS A 32 -7.36 -0.73 -6.52
N LYS A 33 -8.69 -0.82 -6.52
CA LYS A 33 -9.59 0.34 -6.34
C LYS A 33 -9.42 1.01 -4.99
N LEU A 34 -9.32 0.23 -3.91
CA LEU A 34 -9.12 0.75 -2.56
C LEU A 34 -7.78 1.46 -2.43
N THR A 35 -6.72 0.86 -2.97
CA THR A 35 -5.36 1.43 -2.93
C THR A 35 -5.28 2.69 -3.77
N LYS A 36 -5.86 2.70 -4.98
CA LYS A 36 -5.93 3.92 -5.79
C LYS A 36 -6.61 5.06 -5.04
N LYS A 37 -7.79 4.83 -4.46
CA LYS A 37 -8.51 5.84 -3.66
C LYS A 37 -7.67 6.36 -2.49
N PHE A 38 -6.96 5.46 -1.80
CA PHE A 38 -6.10 5.82 -0.68
C PHE A 38 -4.91 6.70 -1.10
N LEU A 39 -4.31 6.44 -2.26
CA LEU A 39 -3.23 7.25 -2.83
C LEU A 39 -3.75 8.61 -3.34
N ASP A 40 -4.89 8.63 -4.03
CA ASP A 40 -5.54 9.86 -4.51
C ASP A 40 -5.92 10.78 -3.34
N GLU A 41 -6.46 10.23 -2.26
CA GLU A 41 -6.82 11.00 -1.06
C GLU A 41 -5.58 11.54 -0.34
N GLY A 42 -4.52 10.72 -0.23
CA GLY A 42 -3.23 11.15 0.32
C GLY A 42 -2.61 12.30 -0.44
N TYR A 43 -2.61 12.20 -1.78
CA TYR A 43 -2.13 13.26 -2.66
C TYR A 43 -2.88 14.58 -2.43
N ARG A 44 -4.22 14.55 -2.39
CA ARG A 44 -5.04 15.75 -2.17
C ARG A 44 -4.75 16.40 -0.82
N LYS A 45 -4.65 15.60 0.24
CA LYS A 45 -4.39 16.10 1.59
C LYS A 45 -3.00 16.70 1.71
N GLU A 46 -2.00 16.10 1.09
CA GLU A 46 -0.64 16.65 1.11
C GLU A 46 -0.60 18.01 0.40
N ILE A 47 -1.30 18.16 -0.72
CA ILE A 47 -1.42 19.48 -1.37
C ILE A 47 -2.09 20.50 -0.46
N GLU A 48 -3.18 20.13 0.20
CA GLU A 48 -3.88 21.02 1.15
C GLU A 48 -2.97 21.39 2.33
N PHE A 49 -2.20 20.43 2.83
CA PHE A 49 -1.22 20.64 3.89
C PHE A 49 -0.13 21.62 3.47
N GLN A 50 0.54 21.37 2.34
CA GLN A 50 1.61 22.24 1.84
C GLN A 50 1.08 23.64 1.48
N ALA A 51 -0.11 23.73 0.90
CA ALA A 51 -0.77 25.02 0.63
C ALA A 51 -1.04 25.80 1.92
N GLY A 52 -1.50 25.12 2.99
CA GLY A 52 -1.71 25.72 4.31
C GLY A 52 -0.42 26.15 5.00
N LEU A 53 0.66 25.36 4.88
CA LEU A 53 1.97 25.67 5.44
C LEU A 53 2.61 26.89 4.76
N LEU A 54 2.45 27.01 3.44
CA LEU A 54 3.10 28.03 2.61
C LEU A 54 2.19 29.25 2.32
N GLY A 55 0.94 29.25 2.81
CA GLY A 55 0.00 30.36 2.64
C GLY A 55 -0.53 30.53 1.21
N LEU A 56 -0.49 29.48 0.39
CA LEU A 56 -0.92 29.50 -1.02
C LEU A 56 -2.33 28.91 -1.21
N SER A 57 -2.96 29.25 -2.34
CA SER A 57 -4.23 28.63 -2.76
C SER A 57 -4.00 27.34 -3.55
N VAL A 58 -4.87 26.35 -3.34
CA VAL A 58 -4.81 25.06 -4.06
C VAL A 58 -5.19 25.26 -5.53
N ALA A 59 -4.36 24.74 -6.45
CA ALA A 59 -4.61 24.79 -7.89
C ALA A 59 -5.92 24.10 -8.31
N SER A 60 -6.40 24.37 -9.54
CA SER A 60 -7.66 23.82 -10.06
C SER A 60 -7.74 22.28 -9.98
N GLN A 61 -8.93 21.72 -9.73
CA GLN A 61 -9.11 20.28 -9.54
C GLN A 61 -8.68 19.42 -10.74
N ALA A 62 -8.74 19.95 -11.96
CA ALA A 62 -8.33 19.26 -13.18
C ALA A 62 -6.79 19.13 -13.28
N SER A 63 -6.05 20.20 -12.99
CA SER A 63 -4.58 20.18 -12.98
C SER A 63 -4.02 19.34 -11.84
N VAL A 64 -4.69 19.35 -10.69
CA VAL A 64 -4.35 18.51 -9.52
C VAL A 64 -4.45 17.02 -9.88
N LYS A 65 -5.48 16.61 -10.63
CA LYS A 65 -5.70 15.20 -10.98
C LYS A 65 -4.69 14.65 -11.99
N SER A 66 -4.35 15.41 -13.03
CA SER A 66 -3.37 14.94 -14.02
C SER A 66 -1.97 14.80 -13.40
N LEU A 67 -1.59 15.72 -12.52
CA LEU A 67 -0.34 15.65 -11.77
C LEU A 67 -0.38 14.52 -10.74
N ALA A 68 -1.53 14.29 -10.09
CA ALA A 68 -1.73 13.15 -9.18
C ALA A 68 -1.47 11.82 -9.86
N ASP A 69 -2.11 11.55 -11.00
CA ASP A 69 -1.94 10.28 -11.71
C ASP A 69 -0.47 10.09 -12.17
N ALA A 70 0.26 11.17 -12.50
CA ALA A 70 1.68 11.09 -12.85
C ALA A 70 2.56 10.73 -11.65
N VAL A 71 2.36 11.40 -10.50
CA VAL A 71 3.13 11.15 -9.26
C VAL A 71 2.81 9.77 -8.68
N ILE A 72 1.53 9.38 -8.68
CA ILE A 72 1.06 8.10 -8.15
C ILE A 72 1.58 6.94 -9.01
N ASN A 73 1.53 7.06 -10.33
CA ASN A 73 1.97 5.98 -11.24
C ASN A 73 3.45 6.08 -11.65
N ALA A 74 4.23 6.93 -10.98
CA ALA A 74 5.67 7.01 -11.16
C ALA A 74 6.34 5.66 -10.83
N ASN A 75 7.40 5.34 -11.56
CA ASN A 75 8.17 4.13 -11.30
C ASN A 75 8.92 4.26 -9.98
N PHE A 76 8.76 3.28 -9.10
CA PHE A 76 9.52 3.17 -7.86
C PHE A 76 10.18 1.79 -7.79
N LYS A 77 11.52 1.78 -7.69
CA LYS A 77 12.33 0.55 -7.64
C LYS A 77 12.05 -0.43 -8.80
N GLY A 78 11.75 0.09 -9.99
CA GLY A 78 11.57 -0.70 -11.20
C GLY A 78 10.12 -1.05 -11.55
N ALA A 79 9.14 -0.78 -10.67
CA ALA A 79 7.74 -1.12 -10.91
C ALA A 79 6.79 0.00 -10.46
N LYS A 80 5.55 -0.01 -10.96
CA LYS A 80 4.47 0.80 -10.39
C LYS A 80 3.81 0.08 -9.23
N TRP A 81 3.16 0.82 -8.34
CA TRP A 81 2.40 0.24 -7.23
C TRP A 81 1.34 -0.77 -7.71
N SER A 82 0.69 -0.49 -8.86
CA SER A 82 -0.33 -1.36 -9.45
C SER A 82 0.25 -2.71 -9.88
N ASP A 83 1.45 -2.71 -10.47
CA ASP A 83 2.11 -3.92 -10.97
C ASP A 83 2.45 -4.84 -9.78
N ASN A 84 2.87 -4.26 -8.66
CA ASN A 84 3.14 -4.99 -7.41
C ASN A 84 1.88 -5.64 -6.81
N ILE A 85 0.69 -5.07 -7.03
CA ILE A 85 -0.57 -5.70 -6.63
C ILE A 85 -0.84 -6.92 -7.52
N TRP A 86 -0.78 -6.75 -8.84
CA TRP A 86 -1.08 -7.82 -9.79
C TRP A 86 -0.10 -9.00 -9.65
N ASP A 87 1.21 -8.74 -9.59
CA ASP A 87 2.23 -9.79 -9.41
C ASP A 87 2.01 -10.59 -8.11
N ARG A 88 1.68 -9.92 -6.99
CA ARG A 88 1.35 -10.62 -5.75
C ARG A 88 0.06 -11.44 -5.89
N GLN A 89 -0.97 -10.88 -6.50
CA GLN A 89 -2.26 -11.57 -6.66
C GLN A 89 -2.14 -12.80 -7.56
N ASP A 90 -1.30 -12.74 -8.60
CA ASP A 90 -0.99 -13.88 -9.46
C ASP A 90 -0.23 -14.97 -8.70
N LYS A 91 0.74 -14.59 -7.86
CA LYS A 91 1.43 -15.52 -6.95
C LYS A 91 0.47 -16.19 -5.98
N LEU A 92 -0.40 -15.42 -5.33
CA LEU A 92 -1.42 -15.96 -4.42
C LEU A 92 -2.35 -16.94 -5.15
N ARG A 93 -2.75 -16.61 -6.40
CA ARG A 93 -3.62 -17.47 -7.22
C ARG A 93 -2.98 -18.79 -7.56
N SER A 94 -1.70 -18.76 -7.92
CA SER A 94 -0.90 -19.95 -8.18
C SER A 94 -0.84 -20.84 -6.94
N ILE A 95 -0.56 -20.27 -5.77
CA ILE A 95 -0.46 -21.01 -4.50
C ILE A 95 -1.80 -21.66 -4.12
N ILE A 96 -2.91 -20.91 -4.24
CA ILE A 96 -4.26 -21.43 -3.95
C ILE A 96 -4.63 -22.53 -4.94
N SER A 97 -4.43 -22.32 -6.24
CA SER A 97 -4.68 -23.32 -7.28
C SER A 97 -3.93 -24.63 -7.02
N GLN A 98 -2.65 -24.54 -6.67
CA GLN A 98 -1.82 -25.72 -6.34
C GLN A 98 -2.28 -26.41 -5.06
N SER A 99 -2.70 -25.64 -4.06
CA SER A 99 -3.23 -26.16 -2.79
C SER A 99 -4.54 -26.92 -2.99
N VAL A 100 -5.45 -26.38 -3.81
CA VAL A 100 -6.73 -27.00 -4.20
C VAL A 100 -6.49 -28.28 -4.99
N GLN A 101 -5.61 -28.25 -6.00
CA GLN A 101 -5.26 -29.45 -6.77
C GLN A 101 -4.65 -30.54 -5.89
N SER A 102 -3.71 -30.15 -5.00
CA SER A 102 -3.09 -31.09 -4.06
C SER A 102 -4.09 -31.68 -3.08
N ALA A 103 -5.09 -30.90 -2.65
CA ALA A 103 -6.16 -31.37 -1.78
C ALA A 103 -6.92 -32.53 -2.41
N ILE A 104 -7.34 -32.33 -3.66
CA ILE A 104 -8.23 -33.22 -4.38
C ILE A 104 -7.49 -34.47 -4.85
N LEU A 105 -6.27 -34.31 -5.38
CA LEU A 105 -5.48 -35.44 -5.88
C LEU A 105 -4.91 -36.32 -4.77
N LYS A 106 -4.47 -35.73 -3.65
CA LYS A 106 -3.77 -36.45 -2.57
C LYS A 106 -4.70 -36.85 -1.41
N GLY A 107 -5.99 -36.53 -1.48
CA GLY A 107 -6.96 -36.81 -0.41
C GLY A 107 -6.60 -36.14 0.93
N LYS A 108 -5.93 -34.98 0.88
CA LYS A 108 -5.54 -34.26 2.09
C LYS A 108 -6.80 -33.73 2.80
N ASN A 109 -6.76 -33.74 4.13
CA ASN A 109 -7.86 -33.24 4.96
C ASN A 109 -8.17 -31.77 4.65
N GLY A 110 -9.41 -31.48 4.21
CA GLY A 110 -9.84 -30.13 3.85
C GLY A 110 -9.68 -29.07 4.94
N LEU A 111 -9.67 -29.48 6.21
CA LEU A 111 -9.38 -28.58 7.34
C LEU A 111 -7.92 -28.08 7.31
N THR A 112 -6.97 -28.93 6.93
CA THR A 112 -5.56 -28.57 6.82
C THR A 112 -5.34 -27.59 5.67
N ILE A 113 -5.93 -27.85 4.50
CA ILE A 113 -5.83 -26.95 3.33
C ILE A 113 -6.50 -25.60 3.59
N ALA A 114 -7.67 -25.59 4.23
CA ALA A 114 -8.33 -24.35 4.59
C ALA A 114 -7.46 -23.49 5.53
N ARG A 115 -6.74 -24.12 6.47
CA ARG A 115 -5.81 -23.42 7.37
C ARG A 115 -4.59 -22.87 6.62
N ASP A 116 -4.03 -23.64 5.69
CA ASP A 116 -2.90 -23.18 4.87
C ASP A 116 -3.30 -22.00 3.98
N ILE A 117 -4.45 -22.09 3.30
CA ILE A 117 -4.98 -21.01 2.46
C ILE A 117 -5.21 -19.74 3.28
N ARG A 118 -5.78 -19.86 4.48
CA ARG A 118 -5.96 -18.72 5.38
C ARG A 118 -4.64 -18.02 5.71
N ARG A 119 -3.58 -18.80 6.00
CA ARG A 119 -2.25 -18.24 6.27
C ARG A 119 -1.74 -17.44 5.07
N GLU A 120 -1.92 -17.94 3.85
CA GLU A 120 -1.50 -17.22 2.64
C GLU A 120 -2.28 -15.91 2.45
N PHE A 121 -3.59 -15.90 2.75
CA PHE A 121 -4.38 -14.66 2.77
C PHE A 121 -3.91 -13.66 3.82
N ASP A 122 -3.54 -14.11 5.03
CA ASP A 122 -3.01 -13.22 6.07
C ASP A 122 -1.67 -12.58 5.66
N VAL A 123 -0.77 -13.37 5.07
CA VAL A 123 0.50 -12.86 4.53
C VAL A 123 0.23 -11.84 3.42
N SER A 124 -0.68 -12.17 2.51
CA SER A 124 -1.08 -11.30 1.40
C SER A 124 -1.68 -9.98 1.87
N ALA A 125 -2.54 -10.00 2.90
CA ALA A 125 -3.14 -8.82 3.51
C ALA A 125 -2.09 -7.94 4.20
N SER A 126 -1.13 -8.54 4.91
CA SER A 126 -0.01 -7.82 5.52
C SER A 126 0.87 -7.14 4.46
N TYR A 127 1.12 -7.84 3.34
CA TYR A 127 1.84 -7.26 2.21
C TYR A 127 1.08 -6.08 1.59
N ALA A 128 -0.21 -6.23 1.32
CA ALA A 128 -1.06 -5.17 0.75
C ALA A 128 -1.03 -3.91 1.61
N LYS A 129 -1.17 -4.08 2.93
CA LYS A 129 -1.06 -2.98 3.90
C LYS A 129 0.30 -2.28 3.83
N ARG A 130 1.38 -3.05 3.80
CA ARG A 130 2.74 -2.52 3.73
C ARG A 130 2.98 -1.75 2.43
N LEU A 131 2.53 -2.29 1.29
CA LEU A 131 2.64 -1.67 -0.02
C LEU A 131 1.92 -0.33 -0.03
N ALA A 132 0.64 -0.30 0.36
CA ALA A 132 -0.16 0.92 0.34
C ALA A 132 0.39 2.03 1.24
N ILE A 133 0.86 1.70 2.45
CA ILE A 133 1.44 2.71 3.35
C ILE A 133 2.77 3.23 2.80
N THR A 134 3.60 2.36 2.23
CA THR A 134 4.89 2.78 1.66
C THR A 134 4.69 3.66 0.43
N GLU A 135 3.75 3.30 -0.44
CA GLU A 135 3.42 4.10 -1.63
C GLU A 135 2.74 5.43 -1.26
N HIS A 136 1.89 5.43 -0.23
CA HIS A 136 1.31 6.67 0.28
C HIS A 136 2.40 7.61 0.80
N ALA A 137 3.31 7.12 1.64
CA ALA A 137 4.45 7.91 2.11
C ALA A 137 5.29 8.43 0.94
N ARG A 138 5.57 7.60 -0.07
CA ARG A 138 6.29 8.04 -1.29
C ARG A 138 5.56 9.18 -2.01
N VAL A 139 4.24 9.05 -2.20
CA VAL A 139 3.42 10.08 -2.87
C VAL A 139 3.43 11.37 -2.07
N GLN A 140 3.28 11.31 -0.75
CA GLN A 140 3.36 12.50 0.11
C GLN A 140 4.70 13.21 -0.02
N MET A 141 5.80 12.47 0.03
CA MET A 141 7.14 13.04 -0.05
C MET A 141 7.41 13.68 -1.41
N GLU A 142 6.92 13.09 -2.50
CA GLU A 142 7.06 13.68 -3.84
C GLU A 142 6.23 14.95 -4.00
N VAL A 143 5.01 14.99 -3.44
CA VAL A 143 4.20 16.23 -3.42
C VAL A 143 4.88 17.31 -2.60
N GLY A 144 5.39 16.98 -1.42
CA GLY A 144 6.17 17.90 -0.60
C GLY A 144 7.38 18.44 -1.35
N ARG A 145 8.14 17.57 -2.04
CA ARG A 145 9.29 17.95 -2.87
C ARG A 145 8.93 18.95 -3.97
N LEU A 146 7.86 18.66 -4.71
CA LEU A 146 7.38 19.54 -5.78
C LEU A 146 6.93 20.88 -5.22
N SER A 147 6.19 20.88 -4.11
CA SER A 147 5.74 22.11 -3.47
C SER A 147 6.92 22.95 -2.97
N MET A 148 7.91 22.34 -2.32
CA MET A 148 9.14 23.03 -1.89
C MET A 148 9.89 23.65 -3.07
N ALA A 149 10.05 22.91 -4.17
CA ALA A 149 10.72 23.40 -5.37
C ALA A 149 9.97 24.58 -6.03
N GLU A 150 8.64 24.50 -6.12
CA GLU A 150 7.80 25.58 -6.66
C GLU A 150 7.88 26.86 -5.83
N ASN A 151 8.13 26.75 -4.53
CA ASN A 151 8.26 27.87 -3.61
C ASN A 151 9.69 28.39 -3.46
N GLY A 152 10.66 27.81 -4.17
CA GLY A 152 12.05 28.28 -4.19
C GLY A 152 12.92 27.80 -3.03
N PHE A 153 12.48 26.81 -2.25
CA PHE A 153 13.33 26.18 -1.23
C PHE A 153 14.45 25.36 -1.89
N THR A 154 15.69 25.59 -1.47
CA THR A 154 16.87 24.83 -1.93
C THR A 154 17.25 23.70 -0.97
N MET A 155 16.81 23.81 0.29
CA MET A 155 17.12 22.88 1.38
C MET A 155 15.84 22.35 2.01
N PHE A 156 15.90 21.12 2.50
CA PHE A 156 14.84 20.50 3.28
C PHE A 156 15.40 19.83 4.52
N ASP A 157 14.58 19.77 5.57
CA ASP A 157 14.87 19.01 6.78
C ASP A 157 13.85 17.88 6.95
N ILE A 158 14.25 16.82 7.66
CA ILE A 158 13.43 15.64 7.90
C ILE A 158 12.84 15.76 9.29
N ILE A 159 11.52 15.68 9.36
CA ILE A 159 10.79 15.59 10.62
C ILE A 159 10.51 14.11 10.91
N PRO A 160 11.28 13.48 11.83
CA PRO A 160 10.99 12.12 12.23
C PRO A 160 9.68 12.07 13.04
N GLU A 161 8.97 10.95 12.91
CA GLU A 161 7.85 10.62 13.80
C GLU A 161 8.31 10.67 15.29
N PRO A 162 7.48 11.11 16.25
CA PRO A 162 7.86 11.10 17.67
C PRO A 162 8.32 9.72 18.19
N LYS A 163 7.76 8.64 17.61
CA LYS A 163 8.14 7.24 17.86
C LYS A 163 8.97 6.64 16.71
N ALA A 164 9.66 7.47 15.93
CA ALA A 164 10.50 7.03 14.84
C ALA A 164 11.55 6.00 15.31
N CYS A 165 11.87 5.07 14.40
CA CYS A 165 12.97 4.13 14.59
C CYS A 165 14.32 4.86 14.59
N ASP A 166 15.34 4.18 15.11
CA ASP A 166 16.69 4.76 15.22
C ASP A 166 17.26 5.14 13.85
N ILE A 167 16.94 4.39 12.80
CA ILE A 167 17.36 4.68 11.42
C ILE A 167 16.85 6.07 10.98
N CYS A 168 15.56 6.35 11.17
CA CYS A 168 14.99 7.64 10.79
C CYS A 168 15.55 8.80 11.61
N LYS A 169 15.76 8.58 12.91
CA LYS A 169 16.34 9.60 13.80
C LYS A 169 17.78 9.91 13.44
N ASP A 170 18.55 8.89 13.05
CA ASP A 170 19.95 9.04 12.65
C ASP A 170 20.06 9.86 11.36
N ILE A 171 19.30 9.48 10.33
CA ILE A 171 19.27 10.22 9.05
C ILE A 171 18.77 11.66 9.25
N ALA A 172 17.75 11.89 10.08
CA ALA A 172 17.23 13.23 10.33
C ALA A 172 18.28 14.17 10.98
N LYS A 173 19.16 13.66 11.86
CA LYS A 173 20.20 14.48 12.50
C LYS A 173 21.27 15.00 11.53
N HIS A 174 21.43 14.36 10.38
CA HIS A 174 22.42 14.74 9.37
C HIS A 174 21.89 15.79 8.37
N GLY A 175 20.62 16.19 8.50
CA GLY A 175 20.06 17.33 7.77
C GLY A 175 20.66 18.68 8.22
N PRO A 176 20.33 19.77 7.52
CA PRO A 176 19.44 19.83 6.35
C PRO A 176 20.10 19.31 5.05
N TYR A 177 19.29 18.84 4.12
CA TYR A 177 19.71 18.26 2.85
C TYR A 177 19.33 19.16 1.66
N HIS A 178 20.15 19.12 0.60
CA HIS A 178 19.82 19.81 -0.65
C HIS A 178 18.70 19.11 -1.42
N LEU A 179 17.72 19.88 -1.88
CA LEU A 179 16.59 19.39 -2.68
C LEU A 179 17.06 18.78 -4.02
N ASP A 180 18.13 19.32 -4.62
CA ASP A 180 18.72 18.81 -5.87
C ASP A 180 19.29 17.39 -5.74
N LYS A 181 19.66 16.99 -4.51
CA LYS A 181 20.20 15.66 -4.22
C LYS A 181 19.11 14.69 -3.79
N TRP A 182 17.83 15.01 -3.96
CA TRP A 182 16.73 14.20 -3.47
C TRP A 182 16.75 12.77 -4.03
N ARG A 183 16.82 11.80 -3.12
CA ARG A 183 16.82 10.36 -3.38
C ARG A 183 15.93 9.65 -2.37
N THR A 184 14.74 9.26 -2.84
CA THR A 184 13.77 8.50 -2.05
C THR A 184 14.39 7.19 -1.54
N GLY A 185 14.38 7.01 -0.22
CA GLY A 185 14.93 5.85 0.48
C GLY A 185 16.39 5.99 0.91
N GLU A 186 17.11 7.03 0.48
CA GLU A 186 18.48 7.32 0.92
C GLU A 186 18.51 8.54 1.84
N ASN A 187 18.21 9.73 1.31
CA ASN A 187 18.18 11.00 2.05
C ASN A 187 16.79 11.62 2.15
N SER A 188 15.78 10.99 1.55
CA SER A 188 14.38 11.38 1.69
C SER A 188 13.51 10.17 2.04
N PRO A 189 12.48 10.31 2.91
CA PRO A 189 11.55 9.23 3.18
C PRO A 189 10.80 8.75 1.92
N PRO A 190 10.23 7.52 1.91
CA PRO A 190 10.29 6.50 2.97
C PRO A 190 11.59 5.68 2.96
N PHE A 191 12.26 5.59 4.13
CA PHE A 191 13.49 4.80 4.31
C PHE A 191 13.24 3.31 4.50
N HIS A 192 12.13 2.98 5.15
CA HIS A 192 11.76 1.62 5.50
C HIS A 192 10.25 1.41 5.29
N PRO A 193 9.77 0.16 5.24
CA PRO A 193 8.34 -0.08 5.19
C PRO A 193 7.66 0.51 6.42
N TYR A 194 6.45 1.07 6.25
CA TYR A 194 5.73 1.80 7.30
C TYR A 194 6.43 3.07 7.81
N CYS A 195 7.37 3.64 7.04
CA CYS A 195 7.95 4.95 7.37
C CYS A 195 6.86 6.04 7.30
N ARG A 196 6.87 6.94 8.28
CA ARG A 196 5.91 8.04 8.46
C ARG A 196 6.60 9.36 8.79
N CYS A 197 7.86 9.47 8.37
CA CYS A 197 8.60 10.72 8.50
C CYS A 197 8.06 11.70 7.46
N ALA A 198 8.11 12.98 7.81
CA ALA A 198 7.73 14.08 6.93
C ALA A 198 8.98 14.89 6.55
N VAL A 199 8.84 15.75 5.55
CA VAL A 199 9.87 16.71 5.16
C VAL A 199 9.31 18.12 5.22
N VAL A 200 10.17 19.10 5.47
CA VAL A 200 9.83 20.52 5.44
C VAL A 200 10.93 21.32 4.76
N GLY A 201 10.54 22.38 4.04
CA GLY A 201 11.49 23.32 3.45
C GLY A 201 12.13 24.18 4.52
N VAL A 202 13.43 24.44 4.39
CA VAL A 202 14.18 25.33 5.29
C VAL A 202 15.00 26.32 4.47
N ASP A 203 15.07 27.57 4.93
CA ASP A 203 15.89 28.61 4.31
C ASP A 203 17.35 28.50 4.79
N GLU A 204 18.32 28.80 3.92
CA GLU A 204 19.76 28.71 4.23
C GLU A 204 20.20 29.56 5.45
N GLU A 205 19.49 30.65 5.75
CA GLU A 205 19.78 31.54 6.88
C GLU A 205 19.13 31.14 8.21
N HIS A 206 18.08 30.31 8.19
CA HIS A 206 17.32 29.91 9.37
C HIS A 206 17.56 28.44 9.69
N GLY A 207 18.65 28.17 10.41
CA GLY A 207 18.87 26.87 11.04
C GLY A 207 17.67 26.49 11.92
N SER A 208 16.99 25.39 11.52
CA SER A 208 15.98 24.63 12.26
C SER A 208 15.28 25.37 13.42
N ASN A 209 14.39 26.31 13.13
CA ASN A 209 13.45 26.85 14.14
C ASN A 209 12.39 25.77 14.45
N HIS A 210 12.79 24.80 15.29
CA HIS A 210 12.01 23.62 15.68
C HIS A 210 10.68 23.92 16.40
N GLU A 211 10.50 25.13 16.93
CA GLU A 211 9.39 25.45 17.85
C GLU A 211 8.02 25.65 17.16
N SER A 212 8.02 26.13 15.92
CA SER A 212 6.79 26.34 15.12
C SER A 212 6.28 25.06 14.46
N LEU A 213 7.18 24.09 14.23
CA LEU A 213 6.90 22.80 13.59
C LEU A 213 6.28 21.79 14.57
N ASP A 214 6.54 21.92 15.88
CA ASP A 214 6.17 20.96 16.91
C ASP A 214 4.66 20.88 17.20
N LYS A 215 3.90 21.96 16.93
CA LYS A 215 2.44 22.03 17.17
C LYS A 215 1.59 21.50 16.00
N LEU A 216 2.05 21.65 14.75
CA LEU A 216 1.40 21.09 13.55
C LEU A 216 1.54 19.55 13.53
N ASN A 217 2.71 19.07 13.93
CA ASN A 217 3.11 17.66 13.88
C ASN A 217 2.22 16.70 14.70
N LYS A 218 1.56 17.16 15.79
CA LYS A 218 0.70 16.29 16.62
C LYS A 218 -0.67 15.98 16.01
N THR A 219 -1.27 16.92 15.30
CA THR A 219 -2.67 16.80 14.82
C THR A 219 -2.72 15.97 13.54
N GLU A 220 -1.83 16.24 12.60
CA GLU A 220 -1.70 15.48 11.35
C GLU A 220 -1.19 14.06 11.56
N TYR A 221 -0.28 13.87 12.52
CA TYR A 221 0.16 12.53 12.95
C TYR A 221 -1.01 11.64 13.37
N ASN A 222 -1.93 12.18 14.20
CA ASN A 222 -3.12 11.45 14.63
C ASN A 222 -4.07 11.13 13.46
N GLN A 223 -4.05 11.94 12.40
CA GLN A 223 -4.87 11.76 11.21
C GLN A 223 -4.27 10.71 10.26
N SER A 224 -2.96 10.75 9.98
CA SER A 224 -2.25 9.71 9.22
C SER A 224 -2.35 8.32 9.89
N MET A 225 -2.33 8.25 11.24
CA MET A 225 -2.61 7.02 11.99
C MET A 225 -4.02 6.49 11.74
N LYS A 226 -5.03 7.36 11.79
CA LYS A 226 -6.43 6.98 11.57
C LYS A 226 -6.65 6.46 10.15
N GLU A 227 -5.98 7.05 9.17
CA GLU A 227 -6.10 6.71 7.75
C GLU A 227 -5.41 5.38 7.42
N SER A 228 -4.17 5.20 7.90
CA SER A 228 -3.47 3.90 7.84
C SER A 228 -4.29 2.80 8.50
N SER A 229 -4.94 3.10 9.63
CA SER A 229 -5.81 2.15 10.33
C SER A 229 -7.11 1.88 9.58
N THR A 230 -7.66 2.87 8.87
CA THR A 230 -8.91 2.74 8.11
C THR A 230 -8.70 1.95 6.83
N TYR A 231 -7.62 2.22 6.08
CA TYR A 231 -7.20 1.40 4.95
C TYR A 231 -6.98 -0.05 5.37
N ALA A 232 -6.25 -0.29 6.47
CA ALA A 232 -6.02 -1.63 6.99
C ALA A 232 -7.33 -2.36 7.33
N ARG A 233 -8.30 -1.67 7.96
CA ARG A 233 -9.63 -2.24 8.23
C ARG A 233 -10.38 -2.58 6.93
N ASN A 234 -10.30 -1.72 5.91
CA ASN A 234 -11.00 -1.95 4.64
C ASN A 234 -10.40 -3.11 3.83
N VAL A 235 -9.07 -3.22 3.79
CA VAL A 235 -8.39 -4.37 3.16
C VAL A 235 -8.72 -5.66 3.91
N LEU A 236 -8.65 -5.65 5.24
CA LEU A 236 -9.02 -6.81 6.06
C LEU A 236 -10.49 -7.18 5.88
N SER A 237 -11.39 -6.20 5.74
CA SER A 237 -12.81 -6.45 5.48
C SER A 237 -13.02 -7.09 4.09
N ALA A 238 -12.34 -6.61 3.05
CA ALA A 238 -12.42 -7.21 1.72
C ALA A 238 -11.88 -8.66 1.70
N VAL A 239 -10.75 -8.91 2.36
CA VAL A 239 -10.16 -10.25 2.51
C VAL A 239 -11.08 -11.17 3.32
N SER A 240 -11.65 -10.66 4.41
CA SER A 240 -12.54 -11.41 5.31
C SER A 240 -13.88 -11.80 4.67
N LEU A 241 -14.31 -11.17 3.58
CA LEU A 241 -15.52 -11.55 2.84
C LEU A 241 -15.26 -12.68 1.84
N ILE A 242 -14.03 -12.78 1.34
CA ILE A 242 -13.66 -13.67 0.23
C ILE A 242 -13.04 -14.99 0.74
N GLU A 243 -12.21 -14.95 1.80
CA GLU A 243 -11.65 -16.16 2.43
C GLU A 243 -12.72 -17.17 2.90
N PRO A 244 -13.86 -16.76 3.52
CA PRO A 244 -14.90 -17.69 3.94
C PRO A 244 -15.61 -18.36 2.76
N ARG A 245 -15.75 -17.68 1.61
CA ARG A 245 -16.36 -18.26 0.41
C ARG A 245 -15.47 -19.35 -0.18
N ILE A 246 -14.19 -19.07 -0.34
CA ILE A 246 -13.19 -20.01 -0.85
C ILE A 246 -13.06 -21.21 0.09
N THR A 247 -12.95 -20.97 1.40
CA THR A 247 -12.83 -22.07 2.38
C THR A 247 -14.12 -22.87 2.57
N SER A 248 -15.29 -22.25 2.39
CA SER A 248 -16.58 -22.96 2.37
C SER A 248 -16.68 -23.90 1.16
N GLN A 249 -16.37 -23.41 -0.04
CA GLN A 249 -16.35 -24.21 -1.28
C GLN A 249 -15.44 -25.45 -1.16
N LEU A 250 -14.31 -25.32 -0.48
CA LEU A 250 -13.38 -26.43 -0.24
C LEU A 250 -13.93 -27.51 0.71
N LYS A 251 -14.67 -27.12 1.76
CA LYS A 251 -15.23 -28.07 2.73
C LYS A 251 -16.29 -28.99 2.13
N HIS A 252 -16.98 -28.54 1.09
CA HIS A 252 -17.99 -29.34 0.39
C HIS A 252 -17.41 -30.47 -0.48
N ILE A 253 -16.10 -30.44 -0.76
CA ILE A 253 -15.45 -31.37 -1.70
C ILE A 253 -14.63 -32.44 -0.98
N THR A 254 -14.17 -32.16 0.25
CA THR A 254 -13.40 -33.12 1.06
C THR A 254 -14.26 -34.02 1.95
N LYS A 255 -15.58 -34.04 1.75
CA LYS A 255 -16.52 -35.01 2.34
C LYS A 255 -16.85 -36.07 1.30
#